data_AF-A0A1J4V7E7-F1
#
_entry.id   AF-A0A1J4V7E7-F1
#
_cell.length_a   1.000
_cell.length_b   1.000
_cell.length_c   1.000
_cell.angle_alpha   90.00
_cell.angle_beta   90.00
_cell.angle_gamma   90.00
#
_symmetry.space_group_name_H-M   'P 1'
#
loop_
_entity.id
_entity.type
_entity.pdbx_description
1 polymer ?
#
loop_
_entity_poly.entity_id
_entity_poly.type
_entity_poly.pdbx_seq_one_letter_code
_entity_poly.pdbx_strand_id
1 'polypeptide(L)'
;MLWPYLGAALFGLLIAYIFEKEKFGNITHLGKYWKGSVLIGLFSVAGGYAIFKALSFGPLSGVYAIHPAYTFIAGIFGFIFFKEKLTKKKIILALLSIVGMILLKIG
;
A
#
# COMPACT_ATOMS: atom_id res chain seq x y z
N MET A 1 -9.90 0.17 -14.22
CA MET A 1 -9.04 -0.19 -13.07
C MET A 1 -9.61 0.21 -11.70
N LEU A 2 -10.93 0.42 -11.56
CA LEU A 2 -11.64 0.50 -10.27
C LEU A 2 -11.84 -0.89 -9.61
N TRP A 3 -11.64 -1.95 -10.40
CA TRP A 3 -11.81 -3.35 -10.00
C TRP A 3 -11.04 -3.76 -8.73
N PRO A 4 -9.77 -3.38 -8.49
CA PRO A 4 -9.09 -3.72 -7.24
C PRO A 4 -9.67 -2.99 -6.02
N TYR A 5 -10.13 -1.74 -6.16
CA TYR A 5 -10.76 -1.01 -5.04
C TYR A 5 -12.18 -1.53 -4.75
N LEU A 6 -12.95 -1.86 -5.79
CA LEU A 6 -14.23 -2.55 -5.69
C LEU A 6 -14.07 -3.93 -5.05
N GLY A 7 -13.10 -4.71 -5.52
CA GLY A 7 -12.77 -6.02 -4.94
C GLY A 7 -12.36 -5.91 -3.48
N ALA A 8 -11.46 -4.99 -3.14
CA ALA A 8 -11.03 -4.75 -1.76
C ALA A 8 -12.22 -4.34 -0.86
N ALA A 9 -13.13 -3.50 -1.36
CA ALA A 9 -14.33 -3.12 -0.62
C ALA A 9 -15.28 -4.31 -0.39
N LEU A 10 -15.55 -5.11 -1.43
CA LEU A 10 -16.41 -6.28 -1.33
C LEU A 10 -15.83 -7.34 -0.39
N PHE A 11 -14.55 -7.71 -0.56
CA PHE A 11 -13.89 -8.67 0.31
C PHE A 11 -13.73 -8.15 1.74
N GLY A 12 -13.46 -6.85 1.92
CA GLY A 12 -13.38 -6.22 3.24
C GLY A 12 -14.71 -6.31 4.00
N LEU A 13 -15.83 -6.02 3.33
CA LEU A 13 -17.18 -6.20 3.90
C LEU A 13 -17.49 -7.68 4.18
N LEU A 14 -17.07 -8.59 3.31
CA LEU A 14 -17.26 -10.03 3.49
C LEU A 14 -16.51 -10.56 4.73
N ILE A 15 -15.24 -10.18 4.89
CA ILE A 15 -14.42 -10.54 6.05
C ILE A 15 -15.03 -9.96 7.33
N ALA A 16 -15.40 -8.68 7.31
CA ALA A 16 -16.03 -8.04 8.45
C ALA A 16 -17.35 -8.73 8.85
N TYR A 17 -18.14 -9.17 7.87
CA TYR A 17 -19.38 -9.91 8.11
C TYR A 17 -19.12 -11.31 8.70
N ILE A 18 -18.09 -12.01 8.24
CA ILE A 18 -17.73 -13.36 8.71
C ILE A 18 -17.12 -13.32 10.11
N PHE A 19 -16.21 -12.38 10.39
CA PHE A 19 -15.39 -12.39 11.61
C PHE A 19 -15.95 -11.54 12.74
N GLU A 20 -16.69 -10.45 12.46
CA GLU A 20 -17.20 -9.53 13.47
C GLU A 20 -18.67 -9.15 13.23
N LYS A 21 -19.52 -10.15 13.02
CA LYS A 21 -20.96 -9.99 12.72
C LYS A 21 -21.70 -9.07 13.71
N GLU A 22 -21.35 -9.11 14.99
CA GLU A 22 -21.95 -8.27 16.04
C GLU A 22 -21.54 -6.79 15.96
N LYS A 23 -20.36 -6.48 15.42
CA LYS A 23 -19.86 -5.11 15.27
C LYS A 23 -20.15 -4.53 13.88
N PHE A 24 -20.72 -5.30 12.97
CA PHE A 24 -20.97 -4.90 11.58
C PHE A 24 -21.83 -3.62 11.49
N GLY A 25 -22.83 -3.47 12.36
CA GLY A 25 -23.66 -2.26 12.46
C GLY A 25 -22.90 -1.01 12.91
N ASN A 26 -21.70 -1.15 13.50
CA ASN A 26 -20.83 -0.06 13.91
C ASN A 26 -19.82 0.34 12.82
N ILE A 27 -19.59 -0.50 11.81
CA ILE A 27 -18.65 -0.22 10.70
C ILE A 27 -19.20 0.87 9.78
N THR A 28 -20.53 0.97 9.68
CA THR A 28 -21.24 2.01 8.92
C THR A 28 -21.25 3.37 9.62
N HIS A 29 -20.87 3.44 10.90
CA HIS A 29 -20.72 4.70 11.62
C HIS A 29 -19.41 5.40 11.24
N LEU A 30 -19.51 6.27 10.23
CA LEU A 30 -18.41 7.11 9.73
C LEU A 30 -17.79 8.06 10.77
N GLY A 31 -18.48 8.33 11.88
CA GLY A 31 -18.28 9.52 12.72
C GLY A 31 -16.84 9.79 13.17
N LYS A 32 -16.15 8.79 13.74
CA LYS A 32 -14.81 9.02 14.33
C LYS A 32 -13.67 8.95 13.31
N TYR A 33 -13.86 8.26 12.19
CA TYR A 33 -12.77 7.91 11.26
C TYR A 33 -12.87 8.59 9.89
N TRP A 34 -13.98 9.26 9.58
CA TRP A 34 -14.24 9.89 8.28
C TRP A 34 -13.08 10.77 7.76
N LYS A 35 -12.54 11.66 8.61
CA LYS A 35 -11.43 12.55 8.19
C LYS A 35 -10.19 11.76 7.78
N GLY A 36 -9.84 10.70 8.51
CA GLY A 36 -8.73 9.81 8.17
C GLY A 36 -8.99 9.04 6.88
N SER A 37 -10.21 8.53 6.70
CA SER A 37 -10.62 7.81 5.49
C SER A 37 -10.56 8.69 4.23
N VAL A 38 -11.00 9.95 4.31
CA VAL A 38 -10.91 10.90 3.20
C VAL A 38 -9.45 11.19 2.84
N LEU A 39 -8.59 11.37 3.84
CA LEU A 39 -7.16 11.60 3.63
C LEU A 39 -6.48 10.40 2.94
N ILE A 40 -6.76 9.18 3.41
CA ILE A 40 -6.26 7.94 2.79
C ILE A 40 -6.78 7.81 1.35
N GLY A 41 -8.05 8.13 1.12
CA GLY A 41 -8.66 8.14 -0.21
C GLY A 41 -7.94 9.09 -1.17
N LEU A 42 -7.65 10.31 -0.74
CA LEU A 42 -6.91 11.31 -1.54
C LEU A 42 -5.51 10.81 -1.93
N PHE A 43 -4.74 10.30 -0.96
CA PHE A 43 -3.41 9.75 -1.25
C PHE A 43 -3.47 8.52 -2.16
N SER A 44 -4.50 7.68 -2.00
CA SER A 44 -4.69 6.49 -2.84
C SER A 44 -5.02 6.86 -4.29
N VAL A 45 -5.89 7.85 -4.50
CA VAL A 45 -6.22 8.36 -5.84
C VAL A 45 -5.00 9.04 -6.47
N ALA A 46 -4.26 9.85 -5.70
CA ALA A 46 -3.04 10.51 -6.18
C ALA A 46 -1.95 9.50 -6.56
N GLY A 47 -1.74 8.46 -5.75
CA GLY A 47 -0.79 7.38 -6.05
C GLY A 47 -1.19 6.59 -7.30
N GLY A 48 -2.47 6.25 -7.44
CA GLY A 48 -2.99 5.62 -8.65
C GLY A 48 -2.76 6.49 -9.90
N TYR A 49 -3.09 7.78 -9.82
CA TYR A 49 -2.86 8.73 -10.91
C TYR A 49 -1.38 8.83 -11.30
N ALA A 50 -0.46 8.89 -10.32
CA ALA A 50 0.98 8.92 -10.59
C ALA A 50 1.47 7.66 -11.31
N ILE A 51 0.95 6.48 -10.95
CA ILE A 51 1.27 5.22 -11.63
C ILE A 51 0.77 5.24 -13.07
N PHE A 52 -0.47 5.70 -13.31
CA PHE A 52 -1.00 5.84 -14.68
C PHE A 52 -0.18 6.80 -15.52
N LYS A 53 0.19 7.93 -14.92
CA LYS A 53 1.05 8.90 -15.57
C LYS A 53 2.42 8.29 -15.89
N ALA A 54 3.02 7.55 -14.97
CA ALA A 54 4.29 6.84 -15.21
C ALA A 54 4.17 5.77 -16.32
N LEU A 55 3.07 5.01 -16.35
CA LEU A 55 2.75 4.05 -17.42
C LEU A 55 2.55 4.72 -18.77
N SER A 56 2.15 5.99 -18.80
CA SER A 56 2.01 6.75 -20.05
C SER A 56 3.36 7.19 -20.63
N PHE A 57 4.41 7.25 -19.80
CA PHE A 57 5.76 7.69 -20.20
C PHE A 57 6.79 6.56 -20.31
N GLY A 58 6.47 5.35 -19.86
CA GLY A 58 7.45 4.25 -19.78
C GLY A 58 6.83 2.85 -19.87
N PRO A 59 7.67 1.83 -20.07
CA PRO A 59 7.21 0.45 -20.23
C PRO A 59 6.67 -0.11 -18.92
N LEU A 60 5.67 -0.98 -19.04
CA LEU A 60 4.96 -1.63 -17.94
C LEU A 60 5.92 -2.37 -16.99
N SER A 61 6.89 -3.09 -17.55
CA SER A 61 7.92 -3.82 -16.78
C SER A 61 8.76 -2.89 -15.90
N GLY A 62 9.19 -1.74 -16.41
CA GLY A 62 10.02 -0.79 -15.66
C GLY A 62 9.25 -0.10 -14.54
N VAL A 63 8.00 0.30 -14.80
CA VAL A 63 7.15 0.97 -13.80
C VAL A 63 6.80 0.01 -12.67
N TYR A 64 6.39 -1.22 -12.99
CA TYR A 64 6.04 -2.22 -11.97
C TYR A 64 7.25 -2.83 -11.26
N ALA A 65 8.46 -2.82 -11.86
CA ALA A 65 9.69 -3.20 -11.16
C ALA A 65 10.04 -2.21 -10.03
N ILE A 66 9.80 -0.92 -10.25
CA ILE A 66 10.08 0.14 -9.26
C ILE A 66 8.95 0.27 -8.24
N HIS A 67 7.70 -0.01 -8.64
CA HIS A 67 6.52 0.17 -7.79
C HIS A 67 6.70 -0.35 -6.34
N PRO A 68 7.22 -1.57 -6.07
CA PRO A 68 7.40 -2.09 -4.71
C PRO A 68 8.38 -1.31 -3.82
N ALA A 69 9.19 -0.39 -4.37
CA ALA A 69 10.15 0.41 -3.61
C ALA A 69 9.49 1.28 -2.51
N TYR A 70 8.19 1.56 -2.59
CA TYR A 70 7.45 2.24 -1.52
C TYR A 70 7.53 1.49 -0.18
N THR A 71 7.80 0.17 -0.20
CA THR A 71 7.96 -0.65 1.00
C THR A 71 9.12 -0.17 1.89
N PHE A 72 10.19 0.39 1.31
CA PHE A 72 11.29 0.96 2.09
C PHE A 72 10.85 2.22 2.83
N ILE A 73 10.09 3.08 2.15
CA ILE A 73 9.51 4.28 2.77
C ILE A 73 8.57 3.84 3.88
N ALA A 74 7.68 2.87 3.63
CA ALA A 74 6.80 2.31 4.66
C ALA A 74 7.58 1.76 5.86
N GLY A 75 8.70 1.09 5.65
CA GLY A 75 9.59 0.61 6.70
C GLY A 75 10.21 1.74 7.54
N ILE A 76 10.59 2.86 6.91
CA ILE A 76 11.08 4.06 7.61
C ILE A 76 9.96 4.66 8.48
N PHE A 77 8.75 4.78 7.94
CA PHE A 77 7.59 5.21 8.72
C PHE A 77 7.29 4.24 9.89
N GLY A 78 7.42 2.93 9.68
CA GLY A 78 7.32 1.90 10.71
C GLY A 78 8.30 2.13 11.86
N PHE A 79 9.57 2.41 11.53
CA PHE A 79 10.59 2.73 12.53
C PHE A 79 10.29 4.03 13.31
N ILE A 80 9.87 5.09 12.62
CA ILE A 80 9.65 6.41 13.25
C ILE A 80 8.37 6.41 14.11
N PHE A 81 7.25 5.96 13.56
CA PHE A 81 5.93 6.07 14.21
C PHE A 81 5.64 4.92 15.16
N PHE A 82 6.02 3.69 14.78
CA PHE A 82 5.73 2.49 15.56
C PHE A 82 6.94 2.02 16.40
N LYS A 83 8.08 2.72 16.32
CA LYS A 83 9.34 2.36 17.01
C LYS A 83 9.73 0.91 16.78
N GLU A 84 9.41 0.37 15.60
CA GLU A 84 9.72 -1.01 15.27
C GLU A 84 11.23 -1.23 15.32
N LYS A 85 11.67 -2.31 15.99
CA LYS A 85 13.10 -2.65 16.04
C LYS A 85 13.56 -3.11 14.66
N LEU A 86 14.25 -2.23 13.94
CA LEU A 86 15.02 -2.58 12.75
C LEU A 86 16.28 -3.33 13.17
N THR A 87 16.20 -4.65 13.21
CA THR A 87 17.37 -5.49 13.43
C THR A 87 18.32 -5.39 12.24
N LYS A 88 19.63 -5.54 12.50
CA LYS A 88 20.68 -5.52 11.45
C LYS A 88 20.35 -6.44 10.27
N LYS A 89 19.75 -7.61 10.54
CA LYS A 89 19.28 -8.55 9.50
C LYS A 89 18.21 -7.96 8.58
N LYS A 90 17.20 -7.26 9.12
CA LYS A 90 16.14 -6.61 8.32
C LYS A 90 16.73 -5.54 7.39
N ILE A 91 17.71 -4.77 7.88
CA ILE A 91 18.39 -3.74 7.09
C ILE A 91 19.18 -4.37 5.94
N ILE A 92 19.94 -5.44 6.20
CA ILE A 92 20.71 -6.15 5.17
C ILE A 92 19.76 -6.73 4.09
N LEU A 93 18.66 -7.36 4.50
CA LEU A 93 17.67 -7.91 3.57
C LEU A 93 16.97 -6.81 2.76
N ALA A 94 16.69 -5.66 3.38
CA ALA A 94 16.15 -4.50 2.69
C ALA A 94 17.14 -4.00 1.60
N LEU A 95 18.43 -3.86 1.93
CA LEU A 95 19.46 -3.48 0.96
C LEU A 95 19.57 -4.51 -0.19
N LEU A 96 19.53 -5.80 0.12
CA LEU A 96 19.54 -6.87 -0.88
C LEU A 96 18.33 -6.78 -1.83
N SER A 97 17.17 -6.40 -1.30
CA SER A 97 15.95 -6.21 -2.08
C SER A 97 16.08 -5.03 -3.06
N ILE A 98 16.77 -3.95 -2.67
CA ILE A 98 17.07 -2.81 -3.56
C ILE A 98 17.96 -3.26 -4.72
N VAL A 99 19.01 -4.04 -4.41
CA VAL A 99 19.91 -4.58 -5.44
C VAL A 99 19.13 -5.47 -6.43
N GLY A 100 18.23 -6.31 -5.93
CA GLY A 100 17.33 -7.12 -6.76
C GLY A 100 16.43 -6.28 -7.68
N MET A 101 15.83 -5.19 -7.17
CA MET A 101 15.02 -4.28 -7.98
C MET A 101 15.84 -3.58 -9.09
N ILE A 102 17.09 -3.20 -8.81
CA ILE A 102 17.98 -2.58 -9.79
C ILE A 102 18.35 -3.59 -10.88
N LEU A 103 18.70 -4.82 -10.51
CA LEU A 103 19.02 -5.90 -11.47
C LEU A 103 17.85 -6.20 -12.40
N LEU A 104 16.62 -6.30 -11.86
CA LEU A 104 15.40 -6.50 -12.65
C LEU A 104 15.10 -5.35 -13.62
N LYS A 105 15.64 -4.15 -13.38
CA LYS A 105 15.47 -3.00 -14.27
C LYS A 105 16.50 -3.00 -15.41
N ILE A 106 17.69 -3.57 -15.18
CA ILE A 106 18.82 -3.52 -16.13
C ILE A 106 18.82 -4.74 -17.06
N GLY A 107 18.41 -5.92 -16.56
CA GLY A 107 18.29 -7.15 -17.35
C GLY A 107 16.96 -7.23 -18.10
#